data_AF-A0A7V2X7J3-F1
#
_entry.id   AF-A0A7V2X7J3-F1
#
_cell.length_a   1.000
_cell.length_b   1.000
_cell.length_c   1.000
_cell.angle_alpha   90.00
_cell.angle_beta   90.00
_cell.angle_gamma   90.00
#
_symmetry.space_group_name_H-M   'P 1'
#
loop_
_entity.id
_entity.type
_entity.pdbx_description
1 polymer ?
#
loop_
_entity_poly.entity_id
_entity_poly.type
_entity_poly.pdbx_seq_one_letter_code
_entity_poly.pdbx_strand_id
1 'polypeptide(L)' 'GLRHKKGLPVRGQRTHTNARTRKGPRRIAVKKKN' A
#
# COMPACT_ATOMS: atom_id res chain seq x y z
N GLY A 1 2.21 14.70 4.82
CA GLY A 1 1.33 14.88 3.63
C GLY A 1 0.49 13.64 3.34
N LEU A 2 -0.38 13.69 2.31
CA LEU A 2 -1.32 12.59 1.97
C LEU A 2 -0.64 11.22 1.80
N ARG A 3 0.58 11.18 1.23
CA ARG A 3 1.39 9.97 1.07
C ARG A 3 1.70 9.30 2.43
N HIS A 4 2.12 10.10 3.43
CA HIS A 4 2.42 9.63 4.77
C HIS A 4 1.16 9.06 5.44
N LYS A 5 0.02 9.76 5.35
CA LYS A 5 -1.27 9.28 5.87
C LYS A 5 -1.73 7.97 5.22
N LYS A 6 -1.43 7.76 3.93
CA LYS A 6 -1.79 6.56 3.17
C LYS A 6 -0.75 5.43 3.25
N GLY A 7 0.33 5.57 4.03
CA GLY A 7 1.40 4.57 4.12
C GLY A 7 2.15 4.36 2.79
N LEU A 8 2.27 5.40 1.96
CA LEU A 8 2.99 5.36 0.69
C LEU A 8 4.36 6.05 0.80
N PRO A 9 5.36 5.63 0.00
CA PRO A 9 6.62 6.36 -0.14
C PRO A 9 6.43 7.85 -0.46
N VAL A 10 7.25 8.68 0.17
CA VAL A 10 7.17 10.15 0.05
C VAL A 10 8.21 10.75 -0.92
N ARG A 11 9.28 10.00 -1.25
CA ARG A 11 10.42 10.48 -2.06
C ARG A 11 10.28 10.16 -3.56
N GLY A 12 9.07 10.20 -4.10
CA GLY A 12 8.83 9.93 -5.54
C GLY A 12 9.02 8.48 -6.02
N GLN A 13 9.16 7.52 -5.10
CA GLN A 13 9.35 6.11 -5.45
C GLN A 13 8.11 5.50 -6.12
N ARG A 14 8.32 4.54 -7.03
CA ARG A 14 7.25 3.81 -7.73
C ARG A 14 6.39 3.00 -6.76
N THR A 15 5.07 3.12 -6.88
CA THR A 15 4.10 2.44 -6.02
C THR A 15 3.18 1.45 -6.76
N HIS A 16 3.43 1.12 -8.02
CA HIS A 16 2.56 0.18 -8.74
C HIS A 16 2.85 -1.27 -8.32
N THR A 17 4.11 -1.70 -8.42
CA THR A 17 4.54 -3.08 -8.13
C THR A 17 5.18 -3.23 -6.75
N ASN A 18 6.11 -2.33 -6.41
CA ASN A 18 6.94 -2.41 -5.20
C ASN A 18 6.42 -1.47 -4.09
N ALA A 19 7.24 -1.26 -3.04
CA ALA A 19 6.97 -0.48 -1.82
C ALA A 19 6.26 -1.21 -0.68
N ARG A 20 6.47 -2.53 -0.54
CA ARG A 20 5.89 -3.31 0.59
C ARG A 20 6.37 -2.86 1.96
N THR A 21 7.60 -2.37 2.08
CA THR A 21 8.14 -1.85 3.34
C THR A 21 7.32 -0.69 3.92
N ARG A 22 6.65 0.12 3.09
CA ARG A 22 5.70 1.15 3.56
C ARG A 22 4.23 0.73 3.50
N LYS A 23 3.83 -0.02 2.48
CA LYS A 23 2.45 -0.49 2.33
C LYS A 23 2.05 -1.60 3.30
N GLY A 24 3.01 -2.25 3.96
CA GLY A 24 2.79 -3.41 4.81
C GLY A 24 2.60 -4.71 4.00
N PRO A 25 2.10 -5.80 4.62
CA PRO A 25 1.80 -7.07 3.98
C PRO A 25 0.55 -7.00 3.07
N ARG A 26 0.43 -7.91 2.09
CA ARG A 26 -0.70 -7.89 1.13
C ARG A 26 -1.99 -8.11 1.90
N ARG A 27 -2.92 -7.15 1.80
CA ARG A 27 -4.28 -7.33 2.30
C ARG A 27 -4.97 -8.33 1.38
N ILE A 28 -5.24 -9.51 1.91
CA ILE A 28 -6.13 -10.47 1.25
C ILE A 28 -7.53 -9.87 1.35
N ALA A 29 -8.14 -9.54 0.21
CA ALA A 29 -9.55 -9.20 0.20
C ALA A 29 -10.32 -10.49 0.54
N VAL A 30 -10.84 -10.60 1.76
CA VAL A 30 -11.72 -11.71 2.12
C VAL A 30 -12.96 -11.59 1.23
N LYS A 31 -13.08 -12.50 0.26
CA LYS A 31 -14.23 -12.55 -0.64
C LYS A 31 -15.44 -12.91 0.23
N LYS A 32 -16.35 -11.97 0.45
CA LYS A 32 -17.61 -12.26 1.14
C LYS A 32 -18.37 -13.26 0.27
N LYS A 33 -18.61 -14.46 0.79
CA LYS A 33 -19.43 -15.47 0.12
C LYS A 33 -20.89 -15.03 0.34
N ASN A 34 -21.57 -14.64 -0.74
CA ASN A 34 -23.01 -14.47 -0.73
C ASN A 34 -23.69 -15.85 -0.70
#